data_AF-A0A8H4PYM9-F1
#
_entry.id   AF-A0A8H4PYM9-F1
#
_cell.length_a   1.000
_cell.length_b   1.000
_cell.length_c   1.000
_cell.angle_alpha   90.00
_cell.angle_beta   90.00
_cell.angle_gamma   90.00
#
_symmetry.space_group_name_H-M   'P 1'
#
loop_
_entity.id
_entity.type
_entity.pdbx_description
1 polymer ?
#
loop_
_entity_poly.entity_id
_entity_poly.type
_entity_poly.pdbx_seq_one_letter_code
_entity_poly.pdbx_strand_id
1 'polypeptide(L)'
;MSSTAVLTMATAQLPASTTAPRTTTTMTPCCPSCGFGLSPTKTDSSELLLAQSRIQDLESQVRHFNQKAAVAVDRWAAYEAELSKLRAQQQAATSRSSSSLSHRHLHHHHQLDPASAAPSPTRTSFLQSAPGRISALLYPRKSTPNLRSDTPPSSATTNNTTEDLLEALTREKTLRREAEGRLSATSREVEDLSASLFEQANEMVADERRARARLEQRVGELEKRDVDKRRRLERLEVAMQRIEKVRSLLNDK
;
A
#
# COMPACT_ATOMS: atom_id res chain seq x y z
N MET A 1 21.74 -0.36 -19.05
CA MET A 1 22.68 -1.37 -18.54
C MET A 1 22.66 -1.24 -17.02
N SER A 2 21.85 -2.04 -16.32
CA SER A 2 21.73 -1.95 -14.87
C SER A 2 22.16 -3.28 -14.27
N SER A 3 23.29 -3.23 -13.55
CA SER A 3 23.91 -4.36 -12.87
C SER A 3 23.00 -4.93 -11.79
N THR A 4 22.58 -6.17 -11.96
CA THR A 4 22.04 -7.04 -10.91
C THR A 4 23.21 -7.69 -10.17
N ALA A 5 23.42 -7.33 -8.90
CA ALA A 5 24.36 -8.03 -8.03
C ALA A 5 23.63 -9.21 -7.37
N VAL A 6 24.04 -10.44 -7.70
CA VAL A 6 23.57 -11.67 -7.06
C VAL A 6 24.57 -12.03 -5.97
N LEU A 7 24.14 -12.10 -4.72
CA LEU A 7 24.97 -12.57 -3.60
C LEU A 7 24.88 -14.11 -3.50
N THR A 8 25.95 -14.78 -3.90
CA THR A 8 26.12 -16.23 -3.77
C THR A 8 26.64 -16.55 -2.35
N MET A 9 25.88 -17.30 -1.54
CA MET A 9 26.38 -17.82 -0.26
C MET A 9 27.13 -19.13 -0.50
N ALA A 10 28.44 -19.12 -0.22
CA ALA A 10 29.31 -20.28 -0.31
C ALA A 10 29.24 -21.13 0.98
N THR A 11 28.77 -22.36 0.85
CA THR A 11 28.87 -23.42 1.88
C THR A 11 30.25 -24.07 1.82
N ALA A 12 31.04 -23.91 2.89
CA ALA A 12 32.31 -24.63 3.06
C ALA A 12 32.06 -26.01 3.70
N GLN A 13 32.32 -27.09 2.96
CA GLN A 13 32.42 -28.46 3.45
C GLN A 13 33.89 -28.79 3.76
N LEU A 14 34.14 -29.40 4.92
CA LEU A 14 35.44 -29.94 5.32
C LEU A 14 35.49 -31.45 5.01
N PRO A 15 36.62 -31.99 4.49
CA PRO A 15 36.81 -33.42 4.27
C PRO A 15 37.40 -34.14 5.48
N ALA A 16 37.16 -35.46 5.51
CA ALA A 16 37.53 -36.37 6.57
C ALA A 16 38.90 -37.05 6.40
N SER A 17 39.43 -37.49 7.55
CA SER A 17 40.33 -38.64 7.83
C SER A 17 41.82 -38.60 7.43
N THR A 18 42.69 -38.85 8.43
CA THR A 18 43.83 -39.81 8.39
C THR A 18 44.36 -40.07 9.81
N THR A 19 44.83 -41.30 10.06
CA THR A 19 45.04 -41.96 11.36
C THR A 19 46.54 -42.15 11.71
N ALA A 20 46.87 -42.01 13.01
CA ALA A 20 47.98 -42.61 13.82
C ALA A 20 49.45 -42.13 13.64
N PRO A 21 50.40 -42.37 14.61
CA PRO A 21 50.30 -42.94 15.96
C PRO A 21 50.89 -42.10 17.14
N ARG A 22 50.65 -42.64 18.35
CA ARG A 22 51.02 -42.30 19.74
C ARG A 22 52.46 -41.76 20.02
N THR A 23 52.55 -40.72 20.86
CA THR A 23 53.58 -40.59 21.91
C THR A 23 52.97 -39.99 23.18
N THR A 24 53.25 -40.63 24.31
CA THR A 24 52.80 -40.28 25.66
C THR A 24 53.73 -39.22 26.25
N THR A 25 53.27 -37.98 26.38
CA THR A 25 53.83 -37.05 27.37
C THR A 25 52.73 -36.12 27.85
N THR A 26 52.51 -36.15 29.16
CA THR A 26 51.60 -35.30 29.94
C THR A 26 52.00 -33.84 29.78
N MET A 27 51.41 -33.11 28.84
CA MET A 27 51.56 -31.65 28.71
C MET A 27 50.20 -31.03 28.40
N THR A 28 49.85 -30.07 29.23
CA THR A 28 48.62 -29.28 29.25
C THR A 28 48.30 -28.71 27.85
N PRO A 29 47.05 -28.83 27.33
CA PRO A 29 46.71 -28.33 26.00
C PRO A 29 46.56 -26.80 26.01
N CYS A 30 47.51 -26.09 25.38
CA CYS A 30 47.52 -24.63 25.24
C CYS A 30 47.16 -24.24 23.79
N CYS A 31 46.37 -23.17 23.59
CA CYS A 31 46.01 -22.68 22.25
C CYS A 31 47.18 -21.89 21.61
N PRO A 32 47.61 -22.23 20.37
CA PRO A 32 48.81 -21.66 19.75
C PRO A 32 48.66 -20.20 19.26
N SER A 33 47.47 -19.59 19.34
CA SER A 33 47.26 -18.21 18.88
C SER A 33 47.19 -17.15 20.00
N CYS A 34 47.04 -17.53 21.27
CA CYS A 34 46.83 -16.56 22.35
C CYS A 34 47.59 -16.85 23.65
N GLY A 35 48.33 -17.95 23.75
CA GLY A 35 49.24 -18.23 24.88
C GLY A 35 48.56 -18.43 26.25
N PHE A 36 47.25 -18.30 26.35
CA PHE A 36 46.51 -18.64 27.56
C PHE A 36 46.39 -20.16 27.66
N GLY A 37 46.94 -20.72 28.74
CA GLY A 37 46.66 -22.08 29.15
C GLY A 37 45.16 -22.21 29.37
N LEU A 38 44.52 -23.11 28.62
CA LEU A 38 43.16 -23.53 28.91
C LEU A 38 43.25 -24.26 30.25
N SER A 39 43.09 -23.52 31.36
CA SER A 39 42.64 -24.15 32.59
C SER A 39 41.42 -24.95 32.17
N PRO A 40 41.35 -26.27 32.43
CA PRO A 40 40.10 -26.99 32.28
C PRO A 40 39.21 -26.42 33.39
N THR A 41 38.66 -25.23 33.16
CA THR A 41 37.39 -24.87 33.75
C THR A 41 36.55 -26.09 33.46
N LYS A 42 36.18 -26.79 34.53
CA LYS A 42 35.11 -27.77 34.49
C LYS A 42 33.88 -26.96 34.11
N THR A 43 33.80 -26.55 32.85
CA THR A 43 32.56 -26.16 32.22
C THR A 43 31.80 -27.45 32.31
N ASP A 44 30.93 -27.52 33.33
CA ASP A 44 30.32 -28.76 33.73
C ASP A 44 29.71 -29.37 32.46
N SER A 45 29.96 -30.65 32.19
CA SER A 45 29.52 -31.29 30.93
C SER A 45 28.03 -31.04 30.64
N SER A 46 27.25 -30.76 31.69
CA SER A 46 25.87 -30.32 31.63
C SER A 46 25.68 -28.93 31.00
N GLU A 47 26.49 -27.93 31.33
CA GLU A 47 26.43 -26.58 30.75
C GLU A 47 26.80 -26.59 29.26
N LEU A 48 27.76 -27.41 28.86
CA LEU A 48 28.11 -27.60 27.45
C LEU A 48 26.95 -28.22 26.66
N LEU A 49 26.26 -29.21 27.23
CA LEU A 49 25.08 -29.83 26.60
C LEU A 49 23.91 -28.83 26.50
N LEU A 50 23.69 -28.00 27.53
CA LEU A 50 22.69 -26.94 27.50
C LEU A 50 23.01 -25.88 26.44
N ALA A 51 24.27 -25.47 26.34
CA ALA A 51 24.72 -24.53 25.32
C ALA A 51 24.54 -25.11 23.90
N GLN A 52 24.86 -26.40 23.69
CA GLN A 52 24.66 -27.08 22.41
C GLN A 52 23.17 -27.17 22.03
N SER A 53 22.29 -27.54 22.97
CA SER A 53 20.85 -27.54 22.75
C SER A 53 20.35 -26.14 22.37
N ARG A 54 20.83 -25.12 23.08
CA ARG A 54 20.42 -23.74 22.80
C ARG A 54 20.89 -23.26 21.44
N ILE A 55 22.08 -23.64 21.01
CA ILE A 55 22.59 -23.34 19.67
C ILE A 55 21.71 -24.00 18.62
N GLN A 56 21.36 -25.28 18.79
CA GLN A 56 20.49 -25.99 17.87
C GLN A 56 19.10 -25.33 17.76
N ASP A 57 18.52 -24.91 18.88
CA ASP A 57 17.25 -24.17 18.88
C ASP A 57 17.37 -22.84 18.12
N LEU A 58 18.43 -22.08 18.37
CA LEU A 58 18.66 -20.80 17.70
C LEU A 58 18.89 -20.98 16.20
N GLU A 59 19.66 -22.01 15.79
CA GLU A 59 19.84 -22.35 14.39
C GLU A 59 18.52 -22.72 13.71
N SER A 60 17.66 -23.48 14.39
CA SER A 60 16.33 -23.82 13.88
C SER A 60 15.46 -22.57 13.68
N GLN A 61 15.51 -21.63 14.64
CA GLN A 61 14.78 -20.37 14.55
C GLN A 61 15.29 -19.50 13.42
N VAL A 62 16.62 -19.39 13.24
CA VAL A 62 17.23 -18.65 12.13
C VAL A 62 16.78 -19.25 10.79
N ARG A 63 16.78 -20.58 10.65
CA ARG A 63 16.27 -21.24 9.44
C ARG A 63 14.79 -20.92 9.20
N HIS A 64 13.95 -20.96 10.24
CA HIS A 64 12.54 -20.62 10.14
C HIS A 64 12.31 -19.16 9.71
N PHE A 65 13.05 -18.21 10.31
CA PHE A 65 12.96 -16.80 9.94
C PHE A 65 13.46 -16.55 8.53
N ASN A 66 14.53 -17.21 8.10
CA ASN A 66 15.01 -17.11 6.71
C ASN A 66 13.98 -17.64 5.72
N GLN A 67 13.32 -18.76 6.02
CA GLN A 67 12.25 -19.29 5.17
C GLN A 67 11.07 -18.30 5.08
N LYS A 68 10.68 -17.69 6.21
CA LYS A 68 9.64 -16.64 6.23
C LYS A 68 10.04 -15.41 5.44
N ALA A 69 11.30 -14.97 5.56
CA ALA A 69 11.82 -13.84 4.82
C ALA A 69 11.80 -14.11 3.31
N ALA A 70 12.20 -15.32 2.88
CA ALA A 70 12.13 -15.72 1.48
C ALA A 70 10.69 -15.66 0.93
N VAL A 71 9.73 -16.25 1.65
CA VAL A 71 8.30 -16.20 1.26
C VAL A 71 7.78 -14.75 1.21
N ALA A 72 8.20 -13.90 2.14
CA ALA A 72 7.83 -12.49 2.13
C ALA A 72 8.39 -11.76 0.92
N VAL A 73 9.67 -11.99 0.56
CA VAL A 73 10.32 -11.40 -0.61
C VAL A 73 9.64 -11.86 -1.90
N ASP A 74 9.30 -13.15 -2.04
CA ASP A 74 8.57 -13.67 -3.20
C ASP A 74 7.21 -12.97 -3.36
N ARG A 75 6.49 -12.77 -2.25
CA ARG A 75 5.22 -12.04 -2.26
C ARG A 75 5.39 -10.56 -2.62
N TRP A 76 6.48 -9.92 -2.18
CA TRP A 76 6.78 -8.54 -2.55
C TRP A 76 7.10 -8.41 -4.03
N ALA A 77 7.83 -9.37 -4.61
CA ALA A 77 8.10 -9.41 -6.04
C ALA A 77 6.80 -9.54 -6.85
N ALA A 78 5.83 -10.33 -6.38
CA ALA A 78 4.51 -10.42 -7.01
C ALA A 78 3.76 -9.06 -6.97
N TYR A 79 3.78 -8.36 -5.84
CA TYR A 79 3.16 -7.03 -5.75
C TYR A 79 3.86 -5.97 -6.61
N GLU A 80 5.19 -6.03 -6.74
CA GLU A 80 5.93 -5.15 -7.64
C GLU A 80 5.52 -5.38 -9.10
N ALA A 81 5.37 -6.64 -9.52
CA ALA A 81 4.87 -7.00 -10.84
C ALA A 81 3.45 -6.44 -11.08
N GLU A 82 2.54 -6.55 -10.11
CA GLU A 82 1.20 -5.96 -10.20
C GLU A 82 1.24 -4.43 -10.31
N LEU A 83 2.06 -3.77 -9.50
CA LEU A 83 2.24 -2.31 -9.57
C LEU A 83 2.79 -1.85 -10.91
N SER A 84 3.76 -2.58 -11.46
CA SER A 84 4.31 -2.27 -12.79
C SER A 84 3.24 -2.42 -13.89
N LYS A 85 2.42 -3.47 -13.82
CA LYS A 85 1.29 -3.69 -14.73
C LYS A 85 0.25 -2.58 -14.63
N LEU A 86 -0.15 -2.18 -13.43
CA LEU A 86 -1.13 -1.10 -13.22
C LEU A 86 -0.60 0.24 -13.74
N ARG A 87 0.68 0.56 -13.50
CA ARG A 87 1.30 1.76 -14.04
C ARG A 87 1.34 1.75 -15.57
N ALA A 88 1.68 0.61 -16.19
CA ALA A 88 1.65 0.46 -17.64
C ALA A 88 0.23 0.62 -18.21
N GLN A 89 -0.79 0.09 -17.53
CA GLN A 89 -2.20 0.27 -17.90
C GLN A 89 -2.63 1.74 -17.79
N GLN A 90 -2.26 2.43 -16.71
CA GLN A 90 -2.57 3.85 -16.53
C GLN A 90 -1.87 4.72 -17.58
N GLN A 91 -0.61 4.42 -17.90
CA GLN A 91 0.12 5.08 -18.98
C GLN A 91 -0.55 4.83 -20.34
N ALA A 92 -0.92 3.58 -20.66
CA ALA A 92 -1.61 3.25 -21.90
C ALA A 92 -2.99 3.95 -22.02
N ALA A 93 -3.74 4.05 -20.92
CA ALA A 93 -5.00 4.80 -20.87
C ALA A 93 -4.77 6.32 -21.07
N THR A 94 -3.71 6.87 -20.49
CA THR A 94 -3.34 8.28 -20.65
C THR A 94 -2.89 8.58 -22.09
N SER A 95 -2.10 7.69 -22.72
CA SER A 95 -1.65 7.81 -24.12
C SER A 95 -2.82 7.73 -25.13
N ARG A 96 -3.84 6.91 -24.85
CA ARG A 96 -5.06 6.85 -25.67
C ARG A 96 -5.93 8.10 -25.54
N SER A 97 -5.77 8.86 -24.45
CA SER A 97 -6.47 10.12 -24.22
C SER A 97 -5.75 11.31 -24.89
N SER A 98 -4.43 11.23 -25.07
CA SER A 98 -3.59 12.31 -25.66
C SER A 98 -3.39 12.21 -27.18
N SER A 99 -3.74 11.09 -27.82
CA SER A 99 -3.71 10.96 -29.30
C SER A 99 -4.80 11.76 -30.03
N SER A 100 -5.72 12.44 -29.31
CA SER A 100 -6.71 13.35 -29.91
C SER A 100 -6.30 14.83 -29.89
N LEU A 101 -5.17 15.21 -29.26
CA LEU A 101 -4.71 16.60 -29.14
C LEU A 101 -3.20 16.69 -29.38
N SER A 102 -2.76 16.42 -30.61
CA SER A 102 -1.39 16.72 -31.05
C SER A 102 -1.38 17.77 -32.15
N HIS A 103 -1.64 19.03 -31.79
CA HIS A 103 -0.98 20.15 -32.48
C HIS A 103 -0.83 21.38 -31.57
N ARG A 104 0.45 21.77 -31.40
CA ARG A 104 1.00 23.00 -30.78
C ARG A 104 0.94 23.11 -29.25
N HIS A 105 2.07 22.84 -28.60
CA HIS A 105 2.83 23.92 -27.96
C HIS A 105 4.27 23.49 -27.68
N LEU A 106 5.22 24.21 -28.27
CA LEU A 106 6.64 24.20 -27.93
C LEU A 106 6.79 24.98 -26.61
N HIS A 107 7.42 24.43 -25.58
CA HIS A 107 8.15 25.14 -24.51
C HIS A 107 8.71 24.08 -23.53
N HIS A 108 10.01 23.80 -23.56
CA HIS A 108 11.05 24.43 -22.73
C HIS A 108 10.89 24.13 -21.24
N HIS A 109 11.71 23.23 -20.69
CA HIS A 109 12.24 23.42 -19.33
C HIS A 109 13.54 22.65 -19.08
N HIS A 110 14.41 23.37 -18.37
CA HIS A 110 15.80 23.13 -18.03
C HIS A 110 16.12 21.80 -17.34
N GLN A 111 17.27 21.25 -17.72
CA GLN A 111 18.01 20.19 -17.06
C GLN A 111 19.01 20.78 -16.05
N LEU A 112 19.00 20.31 -14.79
CA LEU A 112 20.12 20.34 -13.84
C LEU A 112 20.02 19.14 -12.87
N ASP A 113 21.18 18.53 -12.61
CA ASP A 113 21.44 17.31 -11.81
C ASP A 113 21.55 17.60 -10.27
N PRO A 114 21.77 16.58 -9.40
CA PRO A 114 21.25 16.52 -8.02
C PRO A 114 22.29 16.75 -6.91
N ALA A 115 21.85 17.20 -5.73
CA ALA A 115 22.52 16.91 -4.45
C ALA A 115 21.61 17.19 -3.22
N SER A 116 21.51 16.17 -2.35
CA SER A 116 21.39 16.24 -0.88
C SER A 116 20.32 17.13 -0.22
N ALA A 117 19.30 16.50 0.39
CA ALA A 117 18.91 16.63 1.81
C ALA A 117 17.48 16.12 2.07
N ALA A 118 17.33 15.20 3.03
CA ALA A 118 16.09 14.95 3.78
C ALA A 118 15.94 16.05 4.89
N PRO A 119 14.78 16.35 5.53
CA PRO A 119 13.84 15.37 6.12
C PRO A 119 12.31 15.72 6.12
N SER A 120 11.48 14.66 6.00
CA SER A 120 10.24 14.35 6.75
C SER A 120 9.07 15.38 6.81
N PRO A 121 7.90 15.06 7.44
CA PRO A 121 6.60 15.05 6.76
C PRO A 121 5.66 16.16 7.28
N THR A 122 4.54 16.44 6.60
CA THR A 122 3.22 16.88 7.15
C THR A 122 2.46 17.77 6.16
N ARG A 123 1.13 17.56 6.15
CA ARG A 123 0.04 18.46 5.73
C ARG A 123 -0.47 18.40 4.29
N THR A 124 -1.52 17.58 4.14
CA THR A 124 -2.87 17.99 3.71
C THR A 124 -2.97 19.29 2.89
N SER A 125 -3.42 19.18 1.64
CA SER A 125 -4.24 20.22 1.01
C SER A 125 -5.15 19.56 -0.01
N PHE A 126 -6.30 19.15 0.52
CA PHE A 126 -7.53 18.91 -0.22
C PHE A 126 -7.97 20.20 -0.93
N LEU A 127 -8.39 20.07 -2.19
CA LEU A 127 -9.26 20.99 -2.95
C LEU A 127 -8.70 22.38 -3.33
N GLN A 128 -8.16 22.46 -4.55
CA GLN A 128 -8.27 23.64 -5.41
C GLN A 128 -8.85 23.13 -6.75
N SER A 129 -10.17 23.17 -6.93
CA SER A 129 -10.92 24.30 -7.48
C SER A 129 -10.61 24.58 -8.96
N ALA A 130 -11.37 23.93 -9.85
CA ALA A 130 -12.28 24.55 -10.84
C ALA A 130 -12.30 23.84 -12.21
N PRO A 131 -13.39 23.13 -12.59
CA PRO A 131 -13.69 22.80 -13.99
C PRO A 131 -14.53 23.92 -14.63
N GLY A 132 -13.92 25.08 -14.86
CA GLY A 132 -14.62 26.28 -15.36
C GLY A 132 -14.70 26.41 -16.89
N ARG A 133 -14.84 25.34 -17.67
CA ARG A 133 -14.87 25.43 -19.15
C ARG A 133 -15.86 24.53 -19.90
N ILE A 134 -16.85 23.94 -19.21
CA ILE A 134 -17.84 23.07 -19.88
C ILE A 134 -19.12 23.80 -20.34
N SER A 135 -19.33 25.04 -19.90
CA SER A 135 -20.53 25.82 -20.24
C SER A 135 -20.50 26.50 -21.63
N ALA A 136 -19.44 26.30 -22.42
CA ALA A 136 -19.30 26.93 -23.74
C ALA A 136 -19.79 26.06 -24.92
N LEU A 137 -20.22 24.81 -24.68
CA LEU A 137 -20.62 23.87 -25.75
C LEU A 137 -22.13 23.62 -25.85
N LEU A 138 -22.95 24.24 -25.01
CA LEU A 138 -24.41 24.03 -25.00
C LEU A 138 -25.20 25.03 -25.86
N TYR A 139 -24.53 25.86 -26.67
CA TYR A 139 -25.19 26.63 -27.72
C TYR A 139 -24.65 26.22 -29.10
N PRO A 140 -25.43 25.45 -29.89
CA PRO A 140 -25.22 25.38 -31.32
C PRO A 140 -25.59 26.75 -31.92
N ARG A 141 -24.63 27.67 -31.99
CA ARG A 141 -24.78 28.85 -32.85
C ARG A 141 -24.82 28.34 -34.28
N LYS A 142 -26.04 28.28 -34.82
CA LYS A 142 -26.36 28.28 -36.23
C LYS A 142 -25.69 29.50 -36.87
N SER A 143 -24.45 29.37 -37.33
CA SER A 143 -23.82 30.34 -38.23
C SER A 143 -24.13 29.92 -39.67
N THR A 144 -25.14 30.58 -40.21
CA THR A 144 -25.46 30.68 -41.63
C THR A 144 -24.24 31.14 -42.45
N PRO A 145 -23.80 30.40 -43.48
CA PRO A 145 -22.99 30.96 -44.55
C PRO A 145 -23.95 31.52 -45.62
N ASN A 146 -24.20 32.82 -45.56
CA ASN A 146 -24.77 33.63 -46.64
C ASN A 146 -23.65 34.65 -46.97
N LEU A 147 -23.19 34.96 -48.18
CA LEU A 147 -23.71 34.85 -49.54
C LEU A 147 -22.48 34.88 -50.46
N ARG A 148 -22.25 33.86 -51.29
CA ARG A 148 -21.55 33.98 -52.59
C ARG A 148 -21.97 32.81 -53.48
N SER A 149 -23.12 32.97 -54.11
CA SER A 149 -23.55 32.18 -55.25
C SER A 149 -23.82 33.17 -56.39
N ASP A 150 -22.81 33.39 -57.23
CA ASP A 150 -23.01 33.83 -58.59
C ASP A 150 -23.15 32.57 -59.47
N THR A 151 -24.25 32.56 -60.22
CA THR A 151 -24.89 31.55 -61.09
C THR A 151 -24.08 31.13 -62.35
N PRO A 152 -24.63 30.30 -63.28
CA PRO A 152 -25.03 28.88 -63.22
C PRO A 152 -24.30 28.04 -64.32
N PRO A 153 -24.50 26.71 -64.44
CA PRO A 153 -25.33 26.27 -65.57
C PRO A 153 -26.21 25.03 -65.32
N SER A 154 -27.22 24.92 -66.17
CA SER A 154 -27.92 23.69 -66.58
C SER A 154 -28.88 23.02 -65.59
N SER A 155 -30.13 23.45 -65.71
CA SER A 155 -31.36 22.71 -65.45
C SER A 155 -31.37 21.32 -66.11
N ALA A 156 -31.02 20.26 -65.35
CA ALA A 156 -31.48 18.88 -65.58
C ALA A 156 -31.02 17.89 -64.48
N THR A 157 -31.18 18.18 -63.17
CA THR A 157 -31.01 17.14 -62.12
C THR A 157 -31.75 17.47 -60.82
N THR A 158 -33.06 17.71 -60.86
CA THR A 158 -33.85 17.94 -59.63
C THR A 158 -34.24 16.65 -58.91
N ASN A 159 -34.15 15.49 -59.58
CA ASN A 159 -34.57 14.22 -59.00
C ASN A 159 -33.44 13.56 -58.17
N ASN A 160 -32.19 13.58 -58.66
CA ASN A 160 -31.07 12.96 -57.93
C ASN A 160 -30.74 13.71 -56.62
N THR A 161 -30.96 15.02 -56.55
CA THR A 161 -30.71 15.79 -55.32
C THR A 161 -31.69 15.46 -54.20
N THR A 162 -32.94 15.10 -54.53
CA THR A 162 -33.92 14.68 -53.53
C THR A 162 -33.60 13.31 -52.94
N GLU A 163 -33.11 12.39 -53.77
CA GLU A 163 -32.66 11.06 -53.36
C GLU A 163 -31.41 11.14 -52.46
N ASP A 164 -30.42 11.95 -52.87
CA ASP A 164 -29.22 12.23 -52.07
C ASP A 164 -29.55 12.85 -50.71
N LEU A 165 -30.54 13.75 -50.64
CA LEU A 165 -31.00 14.36 -49.39
C LEU A 165 -31.68 13.35 -48.47
N LEU A 166 -32.48 12.44 -49.02
CA LEU A 166 -33.10 11.36 -48.25
C LEU A 166 -32.04 10.39 -47.72
N GLU A 167 -31.03 10.05 -48.51
CA GLU A 167 -29.90 9.23 -48.07
C GLU A 167 -29.02 9.94 -47.03
N ALA A 168 -28.81 11.26 -47.16
CA ALA A 168 -28.10 12.04 -46.15
C ALA A 168 -28.87 12.10 -44.82
N LEU A 169 -30.20 12.25 -44.89
CA LEU A 169 -31.08 12.26 -43.73
C LEU A 169 -31.10 10.91 -43.02
N THR A 170 -31.19 9.80 -43.77
CA THR A 170 -31.15 8.45 -43.16
C THR A 170 -29.81 8.21 -42.46
N ARG A 171 -28.69 8.61 -43.08
CA ARG A 171 -27.35 8.57 -42.45
C ARG A 171 -27.24 9.44 -41.20
N GLU A 172 -27.81 10.65 -41.19
CA GLU A 172 -27.81 11.51 -40.00
C GLU A 172 -28.62 10.88 -38.87
N LYS A 173 -29.82 10.35 -39.16
CA LYS A 173 -30.64 9.65 -38.18
C LYS A 173 -29.99 8.38 -37.62
N THR A 174 -29.27 7.61 -38.44
CA THR A 174 -28.57 6.41 -37.96
C THR A 174 -27.43 6.79 -37.02
N LEU A 175 -26.61 7.77 -37.39
CA LEU A 175 -25.54 8.30 -36.55
C LEU A 175 -26.08 8.85 -35.23
N ARG A 176 -27.22 9.56 -35.28
CA ARG A 176 -27.88 10.08 -34.09
C ARG A 176 -28.37 8.95 -33.18
N ARG A 177 -29.04 7.94 -33.73
CA ARG A 177 -29.50 6.78 -32.95
C ARG A 177 -28.32 6.02 -32.32
N GLU A 178 -27.21 5.88 -33.04
CA GLU A 178 -25.99 5.26 -32.50
C GLU A 178 -25.39 6.09 -31.36
N ALA A 179 -25.32 7.41 -31.52
CA ALA A 179 -24.84 8.32 -30.48
C ALA A 179 -25.74 8.30 -29.24
N GLU A 180 -27.06 8.32 -29.41
CA GLU A 180 -28.04 8.18 -28.32
C GLU A 180 -27.91 6.82 -27.63
N GLY A 181 -27.67 5.75 -28.39
CA GLY A 181 -27.37 4.41 -27.85
C GLY A 181 -26.12 4.40 -26.99
N ARG A 182 -25.01 4.98 -27.47
CA ARG A 182 -23.76 5.12 -26.70
C ARG A 182 -23.96 5.94 -25.43
N LEU A 183 -24.68 7.07 -25.51
CA LEU A 183 -24.99 7.90 -24.35
C LEU A 183 -25.81 7.12 -23.32
N SER A 184 -26.82 6.37 -23.77
CA SER A 184 -27.63 5.52 -22.88
C SER A 184 -26.81 4.40 -22.22
N ALA A 185 -25.86 3.79 -22.94
CA ALA A 185 -24.96 2.79 -22.38
C ALA A 185 -24.05 3.39 -21.31
N THR A 186 -23.43 4.55 -21.60
CA THR A 186 -22.60 5.26 -20.61
C THR A 186 -23.40 5.73 -19.39
N SER A 187 -24.66 6.15 -19.56
CA SER A 187 -25.53 6.52 -18.43
C SER A 187 -25.73 5.34 -17.49
N ARG A 188 -26.02 4.15 -18.04
CA ARG A 188 -26.19 2.93 -17.25
C ARG A 188 -24.92 2.52 -16.51
N GLU A 189 -23.77 2.57 -17.17
CA GLU A 189 -22.48 2.27 -16.52
C GLU A 189 -22.21 3.22 -15.35
N VAL A 190 -22.52 4.52 -15.52
CA VAL A 190 -22.40 5.50 -14.43
C VAL A 190 -23.37 5.20 -13.29
N GLU A 191 -24.61 4.83 -13.61
CA GLU A 191 -25.61 4.43 -12.60
C GLU A 191 -25.14 3.20 -11.82
N ASP A 192 -24.65 2.15 -12.48
CA ASP A 192 -24.13 0.93 -11.86
C ASP A 192 -22.92 1.20 -10.97
N LEU A 193 -21.96 2.00 -11.46
CA LEU A 193 -20.80 2.42 -10.68
C LEU A 193 -21.21 3.25 -9.46
N SER A 194 -22.21 4.13 -9.62
CA SER A 194 -22.71 4.93 -8.51
C SER A 194 -23.38 4.06 -7.45
N ALA A 195 -24.20 3.08 -7.86
CA ALA A 195 -24.85 2.13 -6.97
C ALA A 195 -23.82 1.30 -6.20
N SER A 196 -22.81 0.76 -6.89
CA SER A 196 -21.72 0.01 -6.26
C SER A 196 -20.93 0.84 -5.25
N LEU A 197 -20.62 2.10 -5.58
CA LEU A 197 -19.90 3.00 -4.66
C LEU A 197 -20.74 3.33 -3.42
N PHE A 198 -22.05 3.55 -3.56
CA PHE A 198 -22.95 3.76 -2.43
C PHE A 198 -23.09 2.51 -1.56
N GLU A 199 -23.17 1.33 -2.16
CA GLU A 199 -23.22 0.06 -1.44
C GLU A 199 -21.94 -0.16 -0.62
N GLN A 200 -20.77 0.01 -1.24
CA GLN A 200 -19.48 -0.10 -0.55
C GLN A 200 -19.33 0.94 0.57
N ALA A 201 -19.76 2.17 0.34
CA ALA A 201 -19.74 3.21 1.36
C ALA A 201 -20.67 2.86 2.54
N ASN A 202 -21.86 2.32 2.25
CA ASN A 202 -22.80 1.89 3.28
C ASN A 202 -22.25 0.71 4.11
N GLU A 203 -21.59 -0.26 3.46
CA GLU A 203 -20.94 -1.38 4.14
C GLU A 203 -19.83 -0.89 5.09
N MET A 204 -18.94 -0.03 4.61
CA MET A 204 -17.86 0.55 5.41
C MET A 204 -18.40 1.31 6.63
N VAL A 205 -19.47 2.09 6.46
CA VAL A 205 -20.12 2.81 7.56
C VAL A 205 -20.79 1.84 8.53
N ALA A 206 -21.40 0.76 8.05
CA ALA A 206 -22.00 -0.26 8.90
C ALA A 206 -20.94 -0.95 9.76
N ASP A 207 -19.79 -1.30 9.18
CA ASP A 207 -18.67 -1.90 9.91
C ASP A 207 -18.08 -0.97 10.96
N GLU A 208 -17.89 0.32 10.63
CA GLU A 208 -17.47 1.34 11.59
C GLU A 208 -18.46 1.45 12.75
N ARG A 209 -19.78 1.50 12.46
CA ARG A 209 -20.82 1.54 13.51
C ARG A 209 -20.79 0.30 14.39
N ARG A 210 -20.61 -0.89 13.82
CA ARG A 210 -20.49 -2.14 14.57
C ARG A 210 -19.22 -2.18 15.43
N ALA A 211 -18.09 -1.72 14.88
CA ALA A 211 -16.81 -1.66 15.60
C ALA A 211 -16.90 -0.66 16.76
N ARG A 212 -17.45 0.53 16.50
CA ARG A 212 -17.69 1.56 17.49
C ARG A 212 -18.60 1.08 18.62
N ALA A 213 -19.72 0.43 18.30
CA ALA A 213 -20.62 -0.12 19.32
C ALA A 213 -19.93 -1.16 20.23
N ARG A 214 -19.08 -2.03 19.65
CA ARG A 214 -18.29 -3.00 20.42
C ARG A 214 -17.29 -2.33 21.35
N LEU A 215 -16.63 -1.26 20.89
CA LEU A 215 -15.71 -0.49 21.73
C LEU A 215 -16.44 0.25 22.84
N GLU A 216 -17.56 0.90 22.52
CA GLU A 216 -18.39 1.60 23.50
C GLU A 216 -18.89 0.65 24.60
N GLN A 217 -19.29 -0.58 24.25
CA GLN A 217 -19.63 -1.61 25.25
C GLN A 217 -18.44 -1.93 26.17
N ARG A 218 -17.26 -2.19 25.59
CA ARG A 218 -16.06 -2.56 26.36
C ARG A 218 -15.57 -1.43 27.26
N VAL A 219 -15.68 -0.19 26.80
CA VAL A 219 -15.40 1.01 27.60
C VAL A 219 -16.38 1.09 28.76
N GLY A 220 -17.68 0.94 28.53
CA GLY A 220 -18.67 0.95 29.61
C GLY A 220 -18.44 -0.15 30.67
N GLU A 221 -18.00 -1.35 30.27
CA GLU A 221 -17.62 -2.41 31.21
C GLU A 221 -16.35 -2.09 32.00
N LEU A 222 -15.36 -1.46 31.37
CA LEU A 222 -14.13 -0.99 32.02
C LEU A 222 -14.46 0.11 33.05
N GLU A 223 -15.26 1.09 32.68
CA GLU A 223 -15.67 2.19 33.57
C GLU A 223 -16.39 1.68 34.81
N LYS A 224 -17.34 0.73 34.66
CA LYS A 224 -18.02 0.09 35.79
C LYS A 224 -17.02 -0.57 36.75
N ARG A 225 -16.08 -1.35 36.20
CA ARG A 225 -15.04 -2.00 37.01
C ARG A 225 -14.15 -0.99 37.73
N ASP A 226 -13.82 0.12 37.08
CA ASP A 226 -12.98 1.16 37.70
C ASP A 226 -13.72 1.92 38.78
N VAL A 227 -15.04 2.15 38.65
CA VAL A 227 -15.86 2.69 39.73
C VAL A 227 -15.90 1.73 40.92
N ASP A 228 -16.11 0.43 40.69
CA ASP A 228 -16.16 -0.57 41.76
C ASP A 228 -14.81 -0.71 42.49
N LYS A 229 -13.69 -0.68 41.74
CA LYS A 229 -12.34 -0.67 42.33
C LYS A 229 -12.09 0.59 43.15
N ARG A 230 -12.45 1.77 42.63
CA ARG A 230 -12.34 3.04 43.36
C ARG A 230 -13.10 2.99 44.68
N ARG A 231 -14.34 2.50 44.69
CA ARG A 231 -15.15 2.30 45.92
C ARG A 231 -14.54 1.31 46.91
N ARG A 232 -13.78 0.31 46.44
CA ARG A 232 -13.06 -0.62 47.33
C ARG A 232 -11.83 0.06 47.93
N LEU A 233 -11.08 0.79 47.13
CA LEU A 233 -9.91 1.54 47.58
C LEU A 233 -10.30 2.59 48.61
N GLU A 234 -11.35 3.37 48.38
CA GLU A 234 -11.86 4.36 49.34
C GLU A 234 -12.18 3.74 50.71
N ARG A 235 -12.81 2.56 50.73
CA ARG A 235 -13.06 1.82 51.99
C ARG A 235 -11.77 1.38 52.68
N LEU A 236 -10.77 0.94 51.92
CA LEU A 236 -9.47 0.56 52.46
C LEU A 236 -8.71 1.77 52.99
N GLU A 237 -8.75 2.92 52.29
CA GLU A 237 -8.12 4.17 52.72
C GLU A 237 -8.71 4.65 54.05
N VAL A 238 -10.04 4.61 54.20
CA VAL A 238 -10.69 4.95 55.49
C VAL A 238 -10.26 3.98 56.60
N ALA A 239 -10.16 2.68 56.32
CA ALA A 239 -9.68 1.71 57.30
C ALA A 239 -8.21 1.95 57.69
N MET A 240 -7.34 2.25 56.71
CA MET A 240 -5.94 2.59 56.94
C MET A 240 -5.79 3.87 57.77
N GLN A 241 -6.55 4.93 57.46
CA GLN A 241 -6.55 6.17 58.26
C GLN A 241 -6.93 5.92 59.72
N ARG A 242 -7.91 5.03 59.97
CA ARG A 242 -8.28 4.64 61.33
C ARG A 242 -7.15 3.89 62.04
N ILE A 243 -6.46 2.99 61.36
CA ILE A 243 -5.31 2.26 61.91
C ILE A 243 -4.16 3.23 62.21
N GLU A 244 -3.84 4.15 61.29
CA GLU A 244 -2.80 5.15 61.47
C GLU A 244 -3.07 6.03 62.70
N LYS A 245 -4.32 6.46 62.88
CA LYS A 245 -4.74 7.24 64.06
C LYS A 245 -4.60 6.46 65.37
N VAL A 246 -4.90 5.17 65.38
CA VAL A 246 -4.70 4.33 66.58
C VAL A 246 -3.20 4.16 66.86
N ARG A 247 -2.40 3.96 65.81
CA ARG A 247 -0.95 3.81 65.92
C ARG A 247 -0.29 5.08 66.50
N SER A 248 -0.69 6.27 66.06
CA SER A 248 -0.14 7.52 66.62
C SER A 248 -0.42 7.64 68.11
N LEU A 249 -1.66 7.37 68.54
CA LEU A 249 -2.05 7.41 69.96
C LEU A 249 -1.30 6.39 70.85
N LEU A 250 -0.86 5.27 70.28
CA LEU A 250 -0.06 4.27 70.99
C LEU A 250 1.42 4.65 71.08
N ASN A 251 1.95 5.38 70.09
CA ASN A 251 3.33 5.86 70.08
C ASN A 251 3.56 7.10 70.97
N ASP A 252 2.51 7.87 71.26
CA ASP A 252 2.57 9.08 72.10
C ASP A 252 2.51 8.80 73.62
N LYS A 253 2.50 7.53 74.04
CA LYS A 253 2.54 7.07 75.44
C LYS A 253 3.87 6.42 75.77
#